data_AF-A0A1M7C7F6-F1
#
_entry.id   AF-A0A1M7C7F6-F1
#
_cell.length_a   1.000
_cell.length_b   1.000
_cell.length_c   1.000
_cell.angle_alpha   90.00
_cell.angle_beta   90.00
_cell.angle_gamma   90.00
#
_symmetry.space_group_name_H-M   'P 1'
#
loop_
_entity.id
_entity.type
_entity.pdbx_description
1 polymer ?
#
loop_
_entity_poly.entity_id
_entity_poly.type
_entity_poly.pdbx_seq_one_letter_code
_entity_poly.pdbx_strand_id
1 'polypeptide(L)' 'MNSHQKLAILILRLVAAVWTAFIVLGWSMYAIEAAAGVNVQHYPEHTVIGNMAYIVVGVLVLIFSKPIGKWLGRDLGDKA' A
#
# COMPACT_ATOMS: atom_id res chain seq x y z
N MET A 1 5.39 21.46 9.15
CA MET A 1 4.35 20.63 8.50
C MET A 1 3.00 21.17 8.93
N ASN A 2 2.27 21.80 8.02
CA ASN A 2 0.98 22.43 8.33
C ASN A 2 -0.13 21.36 8.52
N SER A 3 -1.32 21.77 8.99
CA SER A 3 -2.44 20.86 9.26
C SER A 3 -2.93 20.12 8.01
N HIS A 4 -2.89 20.75 6.83
CA HIS A 4 -3.30 20.12 5.56
C HIS A 4 -2.33 19.03 5.10
N GLN A 5 -1.02 19.24 5.25
CA GLN A 5 0.00 18.22 4.96
C GLN A 5 -0.13 17.02 5.89
N LYS A 6 -0.41 17.25 7.18
CA LYS A 6 -0.69 16.17 8.14
C LYS A 6 -1.91 15.36 7.70
N LEU A 7 -2.99 16.03 7.31
CA LEU A 7 -4.20 15.36 6.84
C LEU A 7 -3.95 14.56 5.55
N ALA A 8 -3.25 15.14 4.57
CA ALA A 8 -2.93 14.48 3.31
C ALA A 8 -2.08 13.21 3.53
N ILE A 9 -1.06 13.27 4.39
CA ILE A 9 -0.24 12.10 4.75
C ILE A 9 -1.10 11.04 5.44
N LEU A 10 -2.02 11.45 6.32
CA LEU A 10 -2.89 10.52 7.03
C LEU A 10 -3.86 9.81 6.09
N ILE A 11 -4.47 10.54 5.15
CA ILE A 11 -5.32 9.96 4.10
C ILE A 11 -4.52 9.00 3.23
N LEU A 12 -3.33 9.42 2.76
CA LEU A 12 -2.46 8.59 1.93
C LEU A 12 -2.09 7.27 2.63
N ARG A 13 -1.74 7.35 3.93
CA ARG A 13 -1.44 6.17 4.74
C ARG A 13 -2.65 5.29 4.95
N LEU A 14 -3.82 5.87 5.18
CA LEU A 14 -5.05 5.11 5.37
C LEU A 14 -5.39 4.32 4.10
N VAL A 15 -5.38 4.99 2.94
CA VAL A 15 -5.65 4.35 1.65
C VAL A 15 -4.63 3.25 1.37
N ALA A 16 -3.34 3.52 1.57
CA ALA A 16 -2.29 2.52 1.40
C ALA A 16 -2.45 1.32 2.34
N ALA A 17 -2.83 1.56 3.60
CA ALA A 17 -3.06 0.49 4.58
C ALA A 17 -4.25 -0.39 4.17
N VAL A 18 -5.37 0.23 3.81
CA VAL A 18 -6.58 -0.50 3.38
C VAL A 18 -6.31 -1.29 2.10
N TRP A 19 -5.68 -0.68 1.11
CA TRP A 19 -5.30 -1.35 -0.14
C TRP A 19 -4.37 -2.54 0.10
N THR A 20 -3.31 -2.33 0.89
CA THR A 20 -2.34 -3.40 1.20
C THR A 20 -3.02 -4.53 1.95
N ALA A 21 -3.82 -4.22 2.97
CA ALA A 21 -4.54 -5.23 3.76
C ALA A 21 -5.49 -6.05 2.90
N PHE A 22 -6.23 -5.40 2.00
CA PHE A 22 -7.16 -6.08 1.09
C PHE A 22 -6.43 -7.07 0.17
N ILE A 23 -5.34 -6.64 -0.48
CA ILE A 23 -4.57 -7.51 -1.37
C ILE A 23 -3.91 -8.65 -0.58
N VAL A 24 -3.27 -8.35 0.56
CA VAL A 24 -2.64 -9.38 1.41
C VAL A 24 -3.65 -10.41 1.86
N LEU A 25 -4.85 -10.00 2.30
CA LEU A 25 -5.88 -10.91 2.77
C LEU A 25 -6.40 -11.81 1.63
N GLY A 26 -6.70 -11.25 0.46
CA GLY A 26 -7.15 -12.03 -0.69
C GLY A 26 -6.12 -13.08 -1.13
N TRP A 27 -4.84 -12.71 -1.19
CA TRP A 27 -3.77 -13.64 -1.55
C TRP A 27 -3.46 -14.67 -0.46
N SER A 28 -3.62 -14.30 0.82
CA SER A 28 -3.48 -15.24 1.93
C SER A 28 -4.57 -16.30 1.89
N MET A 29 -5.82 -15.92 1.61
CA MET A 29 -6.92 -16.87 1.43
C MET A 29 -6.65 -17.82 0.26
N TYR A 30 -6.27 -17.28 -0.90
CA TYR A 30 -5.89 -18.08 -2.05
C TYR A 30 -4.78 -19.10 -1.72
N ALA A 31 -3.73 -18.68 -1.01
CA ALA A 31 -2.64 -19.55 -0.61
C ALA A 31 -3.09 -20.65 0.38
N ILE A 32 -4.00 -20.32 1.32
CA ILE A 32 -4.57 -21.29 2.26
C ILE A 32 -5.43 -22.32 1.52
N GLU A 33 -6.31 -21.87 0.61
CA GLU A 33 -7.16 -22.76 -0.19
C GLU A 33 -6.33 -23.71 -1.06
N ALA A 34 -5.26 -23.19 -1.69
CA ALA A 34 -4.31 -23.99 -2.45
C ALA A 34 -3.58 -25.02 -1.58
N ALA A 35 -3.12 -24.62 -0.39
CA ALA A 35 -2.42 -25.51 0.54
C ALA A 35 -3.36 -26.58 1.15
N ALA A 36 -4.64 -26.27 1.32
CA ALA A 36 -5.67 -27.21 1.78
C ALA A 36 -6.13 -28.20 0.71
N GLY A 37 -5.64 -28.08 -0.53
CA GLY A 37 -6.02 -28.95 -1.64
C GLY A 37 -7.44 -28.67 -2.18
N VAL A 38 -8.00 -27.51 -1.88
CA VAL A 38 -9.25 -27.05 -2.49
C VAL A 38 -8.97 -26.72 -3.96
N ASN A 39 -9.91 -27.03 -4.86
CA ASN A 39 -9.77 -26.67 -6.25
C ASN A 39 -9.91 -25.14 -6.40
N VAL A 40 -8.77 -24.45 -6.52
CA VAL A 40 -8.69 -23.00 -6.72
C VAL A 40 -8.35 -22.65 -8.16
N GLN A 41 -8.88 -21.51 -8.63
CA GLN A 41 -8.53 -20.98 -9.93
C GLN A 41 -7.06 -20.55 -9.95
N HIS A 42 -6.25 -21.22 -10.76
CA HIS A 42 -4.83 -20.90 -10.88
C HIS A 42 -4.65 -19.65 -11.74
N TYR A 43 -4.04 -18.62 -11.16
CA TYR A 43 -3.73 -17.39 -11.88
C TYR A 43 -2.41 -17.53 -12.64
N PRO A 44 -2.29 -16.93 -13.84
CA PRO A 44 -1.04 -16.92 -14.57
C PRO A 44 0.05 -16.14 -13.80
N GLU A 45 1.32 -16.50 -14.00
CA GLU A 45 2.45 -16.00 -13.20
C GLU A 45 2.55 -14.47 -13.14
N HIS A 46 2.30 -13.79 -14.27
CA HIS A 46 2.34 -12.33 -14.34
C HIS A 46 1.30 -11.67 -13.43
N THR A 47 0.14 -12.30 -13.20
CA THR A 47 -0.89 -11.81 -12.26
C THR A 47 -0.40 -11.94 -10.81
N VAL A 48 0.24 -13.06 -10.46
CA VAL A 48 0.80 -13.26 -9.12
C VAL A 48 1.87 -12.22 -8.84
N ILE A 49 2.81 -12.03 -9.78
CA ILE A 49 3.89 -11.04 -9.67
C ILE A 49 3.33 -9.62 -9.54
N GLY A 50 2.35 -9.26 -10.38
CA GLY A 50 1.72 -7.93 -10.34
C GLY A 50 1.06 -7.64 -8.99
N ASN A 51 0.40 -8.63 -8.39
CA ASN A 51 -0.22 -8.46 -7.08
C ASN A 51 0.79 -8.37 -5.94
N MET A 52 1.87 -9.16 -5.99
CA MET A 52 2.97 -9.01 -5.03
C MET A 52 3.60 -7.62 -5.12
N ALA A 53 3.74 -7.08 -6.34
CA ALA A 53 4.22 -5.72 -6.54
C ALA A 53 3.28 -4.67 -5.91
N TYR A 54 1.95 -4.84 -5.99
CA TYR A 54 1.01 -3.94 -5.33
C TYR A 54 1.18 -3.92 -3.79
N ILE A 55 1.43 -5.08 -3.17
CA ILE A 55 1.71 -5.16 -1.73
C ILE A 55 2.98 -4.38 -1.41
N VAL A 56 4.07 -4.60 -2.15
CA VAL A 56 5.34 -3.91 -1.94
C VAL A 56 5.16 -2.40 -2.07
N VAL A 57 4.48 -1.92 -3.13
CA VAL A 57 4.21 -0.50 -3.32
C VAL A 57 3.38 0.08 -2.16
N GLY A 58 2.33 -0.62 -1.71
CA GLY A 58 1.53 -0.19 -0.57
C GLY A 58 2.35 -0.05 0.72
N VAL A 59 3.23 -1.02 1.00
CA VAL A 59 4.17 -0.98 2.14
C VAL A 59 5.16 0.19 1.99
N LEU A 60 5.73 0.40 0.80
CA LEU A 60 6.62 1.52 0.53
C LEU A 60 5.92 2.86 0.77
N VAL A 61 4.69 3.04 0.30
CA VAL A 61 3.90 4.25 0.55
C VAL A 61 3.70 4.46 2.05
N LEU A 62 3.40 3.41 2.83
CA LEU A 62 3.25 3.52 4.28
C LEU A 62 4.54 3.98 4.97
N ILE A 63 5.68 3.41 4.58
CA ILE A 63 7.00 3.74 5.16
C ILE A 63 7.43 5.16 4.75
N PHE A 64 7.32 5.50 3.47
CA PHE A 64 7.88 6.72 2.91
C PHE A 64 6.92 7.92 2.91
N SER A 65 5.63 7.74 3.19
CA SER A 65 4.64 8.85 3.26
C SER A 65 5.07 10.02 4.16
N LYS A 66 5.66 9.72 5.32
CA LYS A 66 6.11 10.72 6.30
C LYS A 66 7.36 11.48 5.85
N PRO A 67 8.47 10.82 5.44
CA PRO A 67 9.64 11.55 4.94
C PRO A 67 9.34 12.32 3.65
N ILE A 68 8.55 11.77 2.73
CA ILE A 68 8.13 12.46 1.50
C ILE A 68 7.31 13.72 1.84
N GLY A 69 6.33 13.61 2.74
CA GLY A 69 5.53 14.75 3.17
C GLY A 69 6.35 15.85 3.88
N LYS A 70 7.40 15.47 4.62
CA LYS A 70 8.35 16.42 5.21
C LYS A 70 9.20 17.11 4.15
N TRP A 71 9.66 16.38 3.12
CA TRP A 71 10.49 16.92 2.05
C TRP A 71 9.72 17.90 1.17
N LEU A 72 8.54 17.49 0.67
CA LEU A 72 7.65 18.34 -0.13
C LEU A 72 7.14 19.57 0.62
N GLY A 73 7.06 19.48 1.95
CA GLY A 73 6.62 20.60 2.78
C GLY A 73 7.68 21.63 3.14
N ARG A 74 8.96 21.43 2.78
CA ARG A 74 10.03 22.40 3.09
C ARG A 74 9.89 23.71 2.32
N ASP A 75 9.56 23.65 1.03
CA ASP A 75 9.49 24.86 0.19
C ASP A 75 8.14 25.59 0.27
N LEU A 76 7.12 24.97 0.86
CA LEU A 76 5.81 25.57 1.08
C LEU A 76 5.75 26.44 2.36
N GLY A 77 6.78 26.39 3.20
CA GLY A 77 6.87 27.16 4.46
C GLY A 77 7.48 28.55 4.32
N ASP A 78 8.20 28.83 3.23
CA ASP A 78 8.92 30.10 3.01
C ASP A 78 8.08 31.16 2.27
N LYS A 79 6.79 30.88 1.98
CA LYS A 79 5.90 31.79 1.26
C LYS A 79 4.59 32.13 2.00
N ALA A 80 4.55 31.94 3.31
CA ALA A 80 3.40 32.30 4.14
C ALA A 80 3.81 33.28 5.24
#